data_AF-B4P719-F1
#
_entry.id   AF-B4P719-F1
#
_cell.length_a   1.000
_cell.length_b   1.000
_cell.length_c   1.000
_cell.angle_alpha   90.00
_cell.angle_beta   90.00
_cell.angle_gamma   90.00
#
_symmetry.space_group_name_H-M   'P 1'
#
loop_
_entity.id
_entity.type
_entity.pdbx_description
1 polymer ?
#
loop_
_entity_poly.entity_id
_entity_poly.type
_entity_poly.pdbx_seq_one_letter_code
_entity_poly.pdbx_strand_id
1 'polypeptide(L)'
;MVSSAKLILALTVLATVACTGYAIKCYQCDSLSKSECGKDIKSDSSLVLDCTKMAPPRFLQSFFPVRNATGCMKQTIDIPGNPQIVRSCYFGNIDDTKVGCQTDPSLTINKLLSCEVCTKDECNGSSSLAPIAGVILLFFGLARLLA
;
A
#
# COMPACT_ATOMS: atom_id res chain seq x y z
N MET A 1 35.53 -9.75 28.87
CA MET A 1 34.87 -10.87 28.16
C MET A 1 33.38 -10.59 28.09
N VAL A 2 32.84 -10.27 26.91
CA VAL A 2 31.40 -10.12 26.73
C VAL A 2 30.80 -11.53 26.70
N SER A 3 29.86 -11.82 27.60
CA SER A 3 29.18 -13.12 27.64
C SER A 3 28.50 -13.39 26.29
N SER A 4 28.62 -14.61 25.78
CA SER A 4 28.02 -15.07 24.52
C SER A 4 26.52 -14.77 24.46
N ALA A 5 25.82 -14.79 25.59
CA ALA A 5 24.40 -14.43 25.69
C ALA A 5 24.13 -12.94 25.38
N LYS A 6 25.02 -12.04 25.81
CA LYS A 6 24.92 -10.59 25.51
C LYS A 6 25.19 -10.31 24.04
N LEU A 7 26.10 -11.09 23.42
CA LEU A 7 26.40 -10.98 22.00
C LEU A 7 25.20 -11.41 21.15
N ILE A 8 24.57 -12.55 21.49
CA ILE A 8 23.38 -13.06 20.80
C ILE A 8 22.21 -12.08 20.93
N LEU A 9 21.98 -11.53 22.14
CA LEU A 9 20.93 -10.55 22.37
C LEU A 9 21.15 -9.25 21.58
N ALA A 10 22.40 -8.77 21.50
CA ALA A 10 22.73 -7.59 20.72
C ALA A 10 22.52 -7.82 19.21
N LEU A 11 22.90 -9.00 18.70
CA LEU A 11 22.70 -9.39 17.30
C LEU A 11 21.22 -9.52 16.94
N THR A 12 20.39 -10.10 17.82
CA THR A 12 18.94 -10.20 17.57
C THR A 12 18.26 -8.84 17.58
N VAL A 13 18.65 -7.93 18.48
CA VAL A 13 18.16 -6.53 18.48
C VAL A 13 18.61 -5.77 17.23
N LEU A 14 19.85 -5.96 16.77
CA LEU A 14 20.33 -5.31 15.54
C LEU A 14 19.57 -5.81 14.29
N ALA A 15 19.28 -7.11 14.24
CA ALA A 15 18.53 -7.72 13.13
C ALA A 15 17.07 -7.26 13.09
N THR A 16 16.40 -7.10 14.24
CA THR A 16 15.01 -6.61 14.28
C THR A 16 14.93 -5.13 13.90
N VAL A 17 15.91 -4.31 14.29
CA VAL A 17 16.00 -2.89 13.89
C VAL A 17 16.32 -2.73 12.41
N ALA A 18 17.15 -3.61 11.82
CA ALA A 18 17.43 -3.58 10.38
C ALA A 18 16.18 -3.82 9.52
N CYS A 19 15.17 -4.53 10.05
CA CYS A 19 13.92 -4.81 9.34
C CYS A 19 12.88 -3.67 9.40
N THR A 20 13.10 -2.60 10.18
CA THR A 20 12.15 -1.47 10.26
C THR A 20 12.32 -0.43 9.14
N GLY A 21 13.16 -0.72 8.14
CA GLY A 21 13.49 0.20 7.03
C GLY A 21 12.87 -0.17 5.67
N TYR A 22 11.92 -1.10 5.60
CA TYR A 22 11.31 -1.45 4.32
C TYR A 22 10.34 -0.36 3.87
N ALA A 23 10.68 0.26 2.74
CA ALA A 23 9.80 1.12 1.99
C ALA A 23 8.66 0.29 1.38
N ILE A 24 7.42 0.79 1.50
CA ILE A 24 6.29 0.13 0.86
C ILE A 24 6.44 0.15 -0.65
N LYS A 25 6.15 -0.99 -1.29
CA LYS A 25 6.09 -1.11 -2.75
C LYS A 25 4.65 -1.11 -3.20
N CYS A 26 4.31 -0.31 -4.20
CA CYS A 26 2.95 -0.21 -4.70
C CYS A 26 2.93 -0.27 -6.21
N TYR A 27 1.80 -0.70 -6.79
CA TYR A 27 1.59 -0.49 -8.21
C TYR A 27 1.37 1.01 -8.48
N GLN A 28 2.09 1.54 -9.47
CA GLN A 28 2.05 2.93 -9.90
C GLN A 28 1.69 2.97 -11.39
N CYS A 29 0.42 3.24 -11.70
CA CYS A 29 -0.09 3.24 -13.07
C CYS A 29 -1.45 3.93 -13.20
N ASP A 30 -1.86 4.21 -14.43
CA ASP A 30 -3.22 4.64 -14.75
C ASP A 30 -3.78 3.85 -15.94
N SER A 31 -5.08 3.59 -15.94
CA SER A 31 -5.73 2.75 -16.95
C SER A 31 -5.97 3.43 -18.30
N LEU A 32 -5.75 4.74 -18.41
CA LEU A 32 -5.85 5.44 -19.69
C LEU A 32 -4.57 5.24 -20.51
N SER A 33 -3.41 5.36 -19.87
CA SER A 33 -2.12 5.15 -20.52
C SER A 33 -1.75 3.66 -20.64
N LYS A 34 -2.11 2.85 -19.65
CA LYS A 34 -1.79 1.43 -19.57
C LYS A 34 -3.02 0.60 -19.22
N SER A 35 -3.59 -0.04 -20.24
CA SER A 35 -4.84 -0.81 -20.10
C SER A 35 -4.77 -1.92 -19.04
N GLU A 36 -3.59 -2.51 -18.79
CA GLU A 36 -3.39 -3.52 -17.75
C GLU A 36 -3.64 -2.97 -16.33
N CYS A 37 -3.51 -1.65 -16.13
CA CYS A 37 -3.89 -0.99 -14.90
C CYS A 37 -5.41 -0.94 -14.70
N GLY A 38 -6.22 -1.24 -15.72
CA GLY A 38 -7.67 -1.42 -15.52
C GLY A 38 -8.04 -2.77 -14.88
N LYS A 39 -7.10 -3.71 -14.81
CA LYS A 39 -7.36 -5.13 -14.50
C LYS A 39 -6.78 -5.52 -13.15
N ASP A 40 -7.07 -6.74 -12.71
CA ASP A 40 -6.38 -7.35 -11.58
C ASP A 40 -4.92 -7.62 -11.95
N ILE A 41 -4.00 -7.01 -11.19
CA ILE A 41 -2.57 -7.13 -11.47
C ILE A 41 -2.03 -8.34 -10.70
N LYS A 42 -1.35 -9.25 -11.42
CA LYS A 42 -0.60 -10.34 -10.80
C LYS A 42 0.71 -9.81 -10.21
N SER A 43 1.23 -10.47 -9.17
CA SER A 43 2.56 -10.19 -8.61
C SER A 43 3.63 -10.21 -9.71
N ASP A 44 4.68 -9.39 -9.57
CA ASP A 44 5.81 -9.28 -10.54
C ASP A 44 5.49 -8.50 -11.85
N SER A 45 4.71 -7.43 -11.74
CA SER A 45 4.50 -6.51 -12.87
C SER A 45 5.54 -5.39 -12.89
N SER A 46 5.91 -4.93 -14.08
CA SER A 46 6.77 -3.75 -14.28
C SER A 46 6.13 -2.43 -13.82
N LEU A 47 4.92 -2.49 -13.24
CA LEU A 47 4.19 -1.36 -12.68
C LEU A 47 4.47 -1.15 -11.20
N VAL A 48 5.17 -2.08 -10.54
CA VAL A 48 5.55 -1.95 -9.12
C VAL A 48 6.69 -0.95 -8.98
N LEU A 49 6.56 -0.04 -8.02
CA LEU A 49 7.57 0.94 -7.67
C LEU A 49 7.77 0.99 -6.14
N ASP A 50 9.01 1.29 -5.74
CA ASP A 50 9.38 1.65 -4.38
C ASP A 50 8.95 3.09 -4.06
N CYS A 51 8.04 3.25 -3.09
CA CYS A 51 7.46 4.54 -2.76
C CYS A 51 8.43 5.54 -2.12
N THR A 52 9.62 5.12 -1.65
CA THR A 52 10.65 6.08 -1.20
C THR A 52 11.25 6.90 -2.34
N LYS A 53 11.11 6.43 -3.58
CA LYS A 53 11.62 7.10 -4.77
C LYS A 53 10.66 8.14 -5.32
N MET A 54 9.53 8.37 -4.65
CA MET A 54 8.49 9.30 -5.06
C MET A 54 8.27 10.41 -4.03
N ALA A 55 8.18 11.64 -4.53
CA ALA A 55 7.70 12.76 -3.74
C ALA A 55 6.16 12.79 -3.71
N PRO A 56 5.56 13.28 -2.62
CA PRO A 56 4.11 13.50 -2.57
C PRO A 56 3.65 14.49 -3.65
N PRO A 57 2.44 14.30 -4.21
CA PRO A 57 1.84 15.25 -5.14
C PRO A 57 1.83 16.68 -4.61
N ARG A 58 2.14 17.66 -5.47
CA ARG A 58 2.31 19.08 -5.07
C ARG A 58 1.10 19.65 -4.34
N PHE A 59 -0.12 19.29 -4.76
CA PHE A 59 -1.34 19.78 -4.12
C PHE A 59 -1.52 19.26 -2.68
N LEU A 60 -0.88 18.14 -2.31
CA LEU A 60 -0.88 17.62 -0.94
C LEU A 60 0.20 18.26 -0.06
N GLN A 61 1.23 18.89 -0.64
CA GLN A 61 2.35 19.48 0.11
C GLN A 61 1.92 20.66 0.98
N SER A 62 0.83 21.36 0.61
CA SER A 62 0.26 22.45 1.41
C SER A 62 -0.46 21.99 2.68
N PHE A 63 -0.81 20.71 2.79
CA PHE A 63 -1.67 20.19 3.87
C PHE A 63 -0.90 19.40 4.95
N PHE A 64 0.30 18.93 4.66
CA PHE A 64 1.08 18.11 5.59
C PHE A 64 2.57 18.47 5.56
N PRO A 65 3.28 18.42 6.71
CA PRO A 65 4.73 18.32 6.67
C PRO A 65 5.07 17.08 5.83
N VAL A 66 5.95 17.24 4.83
CA VAL A 66 6.28 16.23 3.81
C VAL A 66 6.40 14.84 4.45
N ARG A 67 5.37 14.00 4.29
CA ARG A 67 5.36 12.64 4.84
C ARG A 67 5.94 11.68 3.81
N ASN A 68 6.69 10.70 4.28
CA ASN A 68 6.95 9.49 3.49
C ASN A 68 5.61 8.84 3.12
N ALA A 69 5.60 8.08 2.03
CA ALA A 69 4.43 7.28 1.68
C ALA A 69 4.06 6.36 2.85
N THR A 70 2.78 6.32 3.19
CA THR A 70 2.26 5.56 4.32
C THR A 70 1.54 4.28 3.87
N GLY A 71 1.16 4.19 2.60
CA GLY A 71 0.43 3.06 2.06
C GLY A 71 0.44 3.01 0.54
N CYS A 72 -0.38 2.12 0.00
CA CYS A 72 -0.78 2.10 -1.40
C CYS A 72 -2.21 2.59 -1.55
N MET A 73 -2.52 3.19 -2.69
CA MET A 73 -3.82 3.72 -3.04
C MET A 73 -4.30 3.16 -4.38
N LYS A 74 -5.59 2.90 -4.49
CA LYS A 74 -6.31 2.66 -5.74
C LYS A 74 -7.50 3.61 -5.80
N GLN A 75 -7.52 4.47 -6.80
CA GLN A 75 -8.63 5.38 -7.09
C GLN A 75 -9.39 4.91 -8.33
N THR A 76 -10.70 5.05 -8.28
CA THR A 76 -11.57 4.97 -9.45
C THR A 76 -12.11 6.36 -9.70
N ILE A 77 -11.80 6.94 -10.85
CA ILE A 77 -12.14 8.30 -11.22
C ILE A 77 -13.14 8.22 -12.38
N ASP A 78 -14.27 8.90 -12.24
CA ASP A 78 -15.24 9.07 -13.31
C ASP A 78 -14.67 10.03 -14.35
N ILE A 79 -14.55 9.53 -15.58
CA ILE A 79 -14.16 10.32 -16.75
C ILE A 79 -15.26 10.11 -17.79
N PRO A 80 -15.69 11.16 -18.51
CA PRO A 80 -16.74 11.02 -19.51
C PRO A 80 -16.48 9.86 -20.48
N GLY A 81 -17.34 8.84 -20.42
CA GLY A 81 -17.31 7.69 -21.31
C GLY A 81 -16.75 6.39 -20.70
N ASN A 82 -15.83 6.42 -19.73
CA ASN A 82 -15.34 5.24 -19.02
C ASN A 82 -14.62 5.61 -17.71
N PRO A 83 -14.84 4.88 -16.59
CA PRO A 83 -14.08 5.09 -15.36
C PRO A 83 -12.59 4.76 -15.55
N GLN A 84 -11.72 5.64 -15.07
CA GLN A 84 -10.28 5.42 -15.00
C GLN A 84 -9.89 4.84 -13.64
N ILE A 85 -9.04 3.82 -13.66
CA ILE A 85 -8.37 3.31 -12.45
C ILE A 85 -6.97 3.93 -12.39
N VAL A 86 -6.65 4.54 -11.25
CA VAL A 86 -5.32 5.06 -10.93
C VAL A 86 -4.80 4.33 -9.70
N ARG A 87 -3.60 3.78 -9.78
CA ARG A 87 -2.90 3.15 -8.65
C ARG A 87 -1.65 3.94 -8.34
N SER A 88 -1.43 4.22 -7.06
CA SER A 88 -0.26 4.96 -6.64
C SER A 88 0.19 4.64 -5.21
N CYS A 89 1.36 5.17 -4.83
CA CYS A 89 1.70 5.36 -3.42
C CYS A 89 0.69 6.32 -2.76
N TYR A 90 0.35 6.04 -1.50
CA TYR A 90 -0.51 6.86 -0.67
C TYR A 90 0.32 7.74 0.26
N PHE A 91 0.02 9.04 0.28
CA PHE A 91 0.66 10.02 1.15
C PHE A 91 -0.41 10.67 2.03
N GLY A 92 -0.47 10.28 3.30
CA GLY A 92 -1.46 10.82 4.22
C GLY A 92 -1.64 9.98 5.48
N ASN A 93 -2.68 10.31 6.24
CA ASN A 93 -3.10 9.48 7.37
C ASN A 93 -3.95 8.31 6.85
N ILE A 94 -3.67 7.08 7.28
CA ILE A 94 -4.48 5.92 6.89
C ILE A 94 -5.79 5.88 7.68
N ASP A 95 -5.81 6.46 8.89
CA ASP A 95 -7.02 6.54 9.71
C ASP A 95 -8.01 7.62 9.21
N ASP A 96 -7.52 8.57 8.40
CA ASP A 96 -8.33 9.59 7.73
C ASP A 96 -7.87 9.79 6.29
N THR A 97 -8.55 9.12 5.37
CA THR A 97 -8.20 9.10 3.96
C THR A 97 -8.73 10.29 3.17
N LYS A 98 -9.54 11.17 3.77
CA LYS A 98 -10.23 12.25 3.05
C LYS A 98 -9.27 13.18 2.30
N VAL A 99 -8.17 13.56 2.93
CA VAL A 99 -7.20 14.49 2.33
C VAL A 99 -6.28 13.75 1.36
N GLY A 100 -5.76 12.58 1.72
CA GLY A 100 -4.84 11.82 0.87
C GLY A 100 -5.50 11.25 -0.40
N CYS A 101 -6.82 11.04 -0.38
CA CYS A 101 -7.60 10.59 -1.54
C CYS A 101 -8.08 11.72 -2.46
N GLN A 102 -7.76 12.99 -2.16
CA GLN A 102 -8.16 14.08 -3.04
C GLN A 102 -7.51 13.93 -4.42
N THR A 103 -8.30 14.10 -5.47
CA THR A 103 -7.80 14.26 -6.83
C THR A 103 -7.24 15.67 -7.00
N ASP A 104 -6.42 15.88 -8.04
CA ASP A 104 -5.90 17.22 -8.35
C ASP A 104 -7.07 18.20 -8.55
N PRO A 105 -7.22 19.23 -7.69
CA PRO A 105 -8.33 20.16 -7.77
C PRO A 105 -8.35 20.99 -9.06
N SER A 106 -7.23 21.02 -9.80
CA SER A 106 -7.12 21.68 -11.10
C SER A 106 -7.87 20.91 -12.21
N LEU A 107 -8.18 19.63 -11.99
CA LEU A 107 -8.90 18.76 -12.92
C LEU A 107 -10.39 18.69 -12.55
N THR A 108 -11.15 19.72 -12.89
CA THR A 108 -12.59 19.89 -12.57
C THR A 108 -13.53 18.88 -13.23
N ILE A 109 -13.03 18.07 -14.17
CA ILE A 109 -13.84 17.09 -14.94
C ILE A 109 -13.94 15.74 -14.21
N ASN A 110 -13.06 15.50 -13.23
CA ASN A 110 -12.81 14.18 -12.69
C ASN A 110 -13.53 14.01 -11.34
N LYS A 111 -14.63 13.26 -11.32
CA LYS A 111 -15.33 12.92 -10.07
C LYS A 111 -14.73 11.65 -9.48
N LEU A 112 -14.19 11.72 -8.27
CA LEU A 112 -13.73 10.54 -7.55
C LEU A 112 -14.92 9.62 -7.20
N LEU A 113 -14.89 8.37 -7.67
CA LEU A 113 -15.91 7.35 -7.38
C LEU A 113 -15.53 6.46 -6.20
N SER A 114 -14.26 6.06 -6.11
CA SER A 114 -13.74 5.24 -5.02
C SER A 114 -12.29 5.58 -4.74
N CYS A 115 -11.88 5.43 -3.48
CA CYS A 115 -10.49 5.47 -3.05
C CYS A 115 -10.26 4.39 -1.98
N GLU A 116 -9.43 3.40 -2.32
CA GLU A 116 -9.07 2.30 -1.44
C GLU A 116 -7.61 2.46 -1.03
N VAL A 117 -7.34 2.44 0.28
CA VAL A 117 -6.01 2.58 0.85
C VAL A 117 -5.65 1.34 1.65
N CYS A 118 -4.43 0.86 1.50
CA CYS A 118 -3.94 -0.34 2.18
C CYS A 118 -2.43 -0.20 2.48
N THR A 119 -1.90 -1.02 3.39
CA THR A 119 -0.55 -0.83 3.97
C THR A 119 0.47 -1.92 3.65
N LYS A 120 0.05 -2.95 2.93
CA LYS A 120 0.94 -4.05 2.54
C LYS A 120 1.55 -3.76 1.17
N ASP A 121 2.72 -4.32 0.91
CA ASP A 121 3.31 -4.28 -0.43
C ASP A 121 2.32 -4.82 -1.46
N GLU A 122 2.23 -4.10 -2.58
CA GLU A 122 1.46 -4.46 -3.77
C GLU A 122 -0.05 -4.63 -3.52
N CYS A 123 -0.56 -4.21 -2.36
CA CYS A 123 -1.95 -4.44 -1.96
C CYS A 123 -2.97 -3.71 -2.84
N ASN A 124 -2.55 -2.65 -3.54
CA ASN A 124 -3.41 -1.93 -4.46
C ASN A 124 -3.57 -2.63 -5.81
N GLY A 125 -2.91 -3.76 -6.07
CA GLY A 125 -2.98 -4.49 -7.36
C GLY A 125 -4.35 -5.11 -7.62
N SER A 126 -4.88 -5.79 -6.62
CA SER A 126 -6.26 -6.30 -6.46
C SER A 126 -6.25 -7.26 -5.28
N SER A 127 -7.27 -7.24 -4.42
CA SER A 127 -7.37 -8.17 -3.29
C SER A 127 -8.84 -8.47 -2.99
N SER A 128 -9.43 -9.43 -3.69
CA SER A 128 -10.64 -10.10 -3.20
C SER A 128 -10.22 -11.38 -2.50
N LEU A 129 -10.59 -11.46 -1.21
CA LEU A 129 -10.39 -12.54 -0.23
C LEU A 129 -9.06 -12.46 0.54
N ALA A 130 -9.13 -11.74 1.65
CA ALA A 130 -8.27 -11.99 2.80
C ALA A 130 -8.16 -13.51 3.07
N PRO A 131 -7.00 -14.02 3.54
CA PRO A 131 -6.82 -15.43 3.90
C PRO A 131 -7.53 -15.74 5.23
N ILE A 132 -8.79 -15.36 5.37
CA ILE A 132 -9.64 -15.67 6.53
C ILE A 132 -9.83 -17.19 6.60
N ALA A 133 -9.87 -17.88 5.45
CA ALA A 133 -9.94 -19.34 5.40
C ALA A 133 -8.73 -20.05 6.03
N GLY A 134 -7.52 -19.48 5.88
CA GLY A 134 -6.31 -20.06 6.45
C GLY A 134 -6.24 -19.95 7.97
N VAL A 135 -6.67 -18.81 8.52
CA VAL A 135 -6.70 -18.57 9.98
C VAL A 135 -7.74 -19.45 10.66
N ILE A 136 -8.93 -19.59 10.07
CA ILE A 136 -10.00 -20.46 10.60
C ILE A 136 -9.53 -21.93 10.67
N LEU A 137 -8.89 -22.44 9.62
CA LEU A 137 -8.38 -23.83 9.60
C LEU A 137 -7.26 -24.05 10.63
N LEU A 138 -6.42 -23.04 10.86
CA LEU A 138 -5.34 -23.11 11.85
C LEU A 138 -5.86 -23.16 13.28
N PHE A 139 -6.92 -22.38 13.60
CA PHE A 139 -7.59 -22.44 14.90
C PHE A 139 -8.27 -23.79 15.15
N PHE A 140 -8.98 -24.35 14.16
CA PHE A 140 -9.61 -25.67 14.31
C PHE A 140 -8.59 -26.82 14.35
N GLY A 141 -7.47 -26.71 13.63
CA GLY A 141 -6.37 -27.68 13.68
C GLY A 141 -5.67 -27.69 15.04
N LEU A 142 -5.38 -26.51 15.61
CA LEU A 142 -4.76 -26.41 16.93
C LEU A 142 -5.69 -26.90 18.05
N ALA A 143 -6.98 -26.62 17.96
CA ALA A 143 -7.98 -27.10 18.93
C ALA A 143 -8.12 -28.63 18.93
N ARG A 144 -7.90 -29.30 17.79
CA ARG A 144 -7.90 -30.77 17.67
C ARG A 144 -6.63 -31.44 18.18
N LEU A 145 -5.51 -30.73 18.21
CA LEU A 145 -4.23 -31.22 18.75
C LEU A 145 -4.11 -31.05 20.27
N LEU A 146 -4.93 -30.17 20.85
CA LEU A 146 -4.95 -29.85 22.29
C LEU A 146 -6.13 -30.49 23.04
N ALA A 147 -6.98 -31.26 22.35
CA ALA A 147 -8.08 -32.05 22.90
C ALA A 147 -7.79 -33.54 22.71
#